data_AF-A0A9E1NBD7-F1
#
_entry.id   AF-A0A9E1NBD7-F1
#
_cell.length_a   1.000
_cell.length_b   1.000
_cell.length_c   1.000
_cell.angle_alpha   90.00
_cell.angle_beta   90.00
_cell.angle_gamma   90.00
#
_symmetry.space_group_name_H-M   'P 1'
#
loop_
_entity.id
_entity.type
_entity.pdbx_description
1 polymer ?
#
loop_
_entity_poly.entity_id
_entity_poly.type
_entity_poly.pdbx_seq_one_letter_code
_entity_poly.pdbx_strand_id
1 'polypeptide(L)'
;IQHTCADMITWVDGAELLTREAAWHIAQGSDAGLAAAAAKAFTNERCQAVLREANQIHGGYAQVREYDQQLWYRRAAAWSMRLGTSMEHRRAVAQALEL
;
A
#
# COMPACT_ATOMS: atom_id res chain seq x y z
N ILE A 1 -12.96 -9.97 13.83
CA ILE A 1 -13.15 -9.94 12.35
C ILE A 1 -13.78 -8.63 11.90
N GLN A 2 -14.92 -8.18 12.43
CA GLN A 2 -15.56 -6.92 11.97
C GLN A 2 -14.64 -5.69 12.01
N HIS A 3 -13.96 -5.43 13.13
CA HIS A 3 -12.99 -4.33 13.22
C HIS A 3 -11.82 -4.49 12.24
N THR A 4 -11.26 -5.70 12.13
CA THR A 4 -10.21 -6.01 11.15
C THR A 4 -10.66 -5.71 9.72
N CYS A 5 -11.88 -6.09 9.35
CA CYS A 5 -12.43 -5.78 8.04
C CYS A 5 -12.64 -4.28 7.83
N ALA A 6 -13.09 -3.56 8.86
CA ALA A 6 -13.22 -2.11 8.82
C ALA A 6 -11.86 -1.42 8.61
N ASP A 7 -10.82 -1.87 9.31
CA ASP A 7 -9.45 -1.38 9.16
C ASP A 7 -8.91 -1.65 7.75
N MET A 8 -9.09 -2.87 7.25
CA MET A 8 -8.65 -3.25 5.90
C MET A 8 -9.30 -2.37 4.82
N ILE A 9 -10.60 -2.12 4.91
CA ILE A 9 -11.31 -1.25 3.96
C ILE A 9 -10.76 0.18 4.06
N THR A 10 -10.62 0.71 5.28
CA THR A 10 -10.08 2.06 5.50
C THR A 10 -8.66 2.21 4.92
N TRP A 11 -7.84 1.17 5.03
CA TRP A 11 -6.50 1.15 4.46
C TRP A 11 -6.49 1.09 2.93
N VAL A 12 -7.40 0.33 2.32
CA VAL A 12 -7.55 0.29 0.85
C VAL A 12 -8.01 1.64 0.33
N ASP A 13 -9.01 2.24 0.96
CA ASP A 13 -9.54 3.56 0.57
C ASP A 13 -8.47 4.65 0.71
N GLY A 14 -7.71 4.64 1.82
CA GLY A 14 -6.58 5.56 2.00
C GLY A 14 -5.48 5.38 0.95
N ALA A 15 -5.19 4.15 0.56
CA ALA A 15 -4.19 3.84 -0.46
C ALA A 15 -4.63 4.32 -1.85
N GLU A 16 -5.91 4.14 -2.18
CA GLU A 16 -6.50 4.62 -3.42
C GLU A 16 -6.52 6.16 -3.47
N LEU A 17 -6.93 6.81 -2.38
CA LEU A 17 -7.00 8.27 -2.28
C LEU A 17 -5.63 8.91 -2.52
N LEU A 18 -4.60 8.47 -1.78
CA LEU A 18 -3.25 9.01 -1.92
C LEU A 18 -2.66 8.77 -3.32
N THR A 19 -2.94 7.60 -3.91
CA THR A 19 -2.47 7.28 -5.26
C THR A 19 -3.14 8.18 -6.30
N ARG A 20 -4.45 8.42 -6.16
CA ARG A 20 -5.21 9.31 -7.05
C ARG A 20 -4.78 10.76 -6.90
N GLU A 21 -4.48 11.22 -5.69
CA GLU A 21 -3.93 12.56 -5.44
C GLU A 21 -2.58 12.74 -6.16
N ALA A 22 -1.65 11.79 -6.01
CA ALA A 22 -0.38 11.82 -6.73
C ALA A 22 -0.58 11.83 -8.26
N ALA A 23 -1.50 11.01 -8.78
CA ALA A 23 -1.83 10.98 -10.20
C ALA A 23 -2.45 12.30 -10.68
N TRP A 24 -3.28 12.94 -9.85
CA TRP A 24 -3.87 14.23 -10.15
C TRP A 24 -2.79 15.33 -10.25
N HIS A 25 -1.83 15.36 -9.32
CA HIS A 25 -0.71 16.30 -9.40
C HIS A 25 0.09 16.17 -10.69
N ILE A 26 0.36 14.92 -11.13
CA ILE A 26 1.01 14.62 -12.42
C ILE A 26 0.17 15.15 -13.58
N ALA A 27 -1.14 14.91 -13.57
CA ALA A 27 -2.05 15.34 -14.63
C ALA A 27 -2.13 16.88 -14.76
N GLN A 28 -1.99 17.60 -13.63
CA GLN A 28 -1.95 19.07 -13.63
C GLN A 28 -0.58 19.65 -13.99
N GLY A 29 0.46 18.81 -14.20
CA GLY A 29 1.83 19.28 -14.42
C GLY A 29 2.45 19.96 -13.18
N SER A 30 1.86 19.75 -12.01
CA SER A 30 2.39 20.24 -10.73
C SER A 30 3.41 19.26 -10.14
N ASP A 31 4.21 19.70 -9.16
CA ASP A 31 5.14 18.81 -8.47
C ASP A 31 4.38 17.71 -7.72
N ALA A 32 4.59 16.47 -8.15
CA ALA A 32 3.98 15.27 -7.57
C ALA A 32 4.93 14.50 -6.65
N GLY A 33 6.18 14.96 -6.46
CA GLY A 33 7.22 14.20 -5.75
C GLY A 33 6.80 13.82 -4.33
N LEU A 34 6.30 14.79 -3.56
CA LEU A 34 5.83 14.57 -2.19
C LEU A 34 4.62 13.65 -2.14
N ALA A 35 3.60 13.91 -2.96
CA ALA A 35 2.38 13.12 -3.01
C ALA A 35 2.65 11.66 -3.44
N ALA A 36 3.51 11.47 -4.45
CA ALA A 36 3.91 10.15 -4.92
C ALA A 36 4.71 9.37 -3.87
N ALA A 37 5.64 10.04 -3.15
CA ALA A 37 6.38 9.41 -2.07
C ALA A 37 5.45 9.00 -0.91
N ALA A 38 4.55 9.87 -0.49
CA ALA A 38 3.56 9.57 0.56
C ALA A 38 2.65 8.40 0.15
N ALA A 39 2.11 8.41 -1.07
CA ALA A 39 1.29 7.34 -1.62
C ALA A 39 2.07 6.01 -1.67
N LYS A 40 3.32 6.02 -2.14
CA LYS A 40 4.14 4.82 -2.27
C LYS A 40 4.53 4.24 -0.91
N ALA A 41 4.88 5.07 0.07
CA ALA A 41 5.13 4.63 1.44
C ALA A 41 3.89 3.95 2.05
N PHE A 42 2.72 4.59 1.93
CA PHE A 42 1.48 4.09 2.50
C PHE A 42 1.02 2.79 1.84
N THR A 43 0.95 2.76 0.51
CA THR A 43 0.51 1.59 -0.27
C THR A 43 1.41 0.38 -0.03
N ASN A 44 2.73 0.55 0.03
CA ASN A 44 3.67 -0.53 0.31
C ASN A 44 3.38 -1.23 1.65
N GLU A 45 3.08 -0.48 2.70
CA GLU A 45 2.84 -1.03 4.03
C GLU A 45 1.42 -1.58 4.18
N ARG A 46 0.44 -0.81 3.70
CA ARG A 46 -0.98 -1.09 3.93
C ARG A 46 -1.52 -2.20 3.03
N CYS A 47 -1.11 -2.28 1.77
CA CYS A 47 -1.51 -3.42 0.92
C CYS A 47 -0.97 -4.75 1.47
N GLN A 48 0.26 -4.77 2.00
CA GLN A 48 0.76 -5.97 2.67
C GLN A 48 0.01 -6.28 3.97
N ALA A 49 -0.37 -5.26 4.75
CA ALA A 49 -1.16 -5.46 5.96
C ALA A 49 -2.52 -6.09 5.63
N VAL A 50 -3.24 -5.57 4.64
CA VAL A 50 -4.50 -6.14 4.16
C VAL A 50 -4.35 -7.61 3.77
N LEU A 51 -3.29 -7.95 3.02
CA LEU A 51 -3.08 -9.34 2.59
C LEU A 51 -2.67 -10.27 3.75
N ARG A 52 -1.98 -9.76 4.78
CA ARG A 52 -1.70 -10.52 6.02
C ARG A 52 -2.99 -10.81 6.79
N GLU A 53 -3.83 -9.80 7.00
CA GLU A 53 -5.11 -9.96 7.69
C GLU A 53 -6.04 -10.91 6.92
N ALA A 54 -6.11 -10.76 5.60
CA ALA A 54 -6.87 -11.66 4.74
C ALA A 54 -6.37 -13.12 4.83
N ASN A 55 -5.06 -13.36 4.92
CA ASN A 55 -4.52 -14.70 5.18
C ASN A 55 -4.98 -15.25 6.53
N GLN A 56 -4.92 -14.43 7.58
CA GLN A 56 -5.33 -14.83 8.93
C GLN A 56 -6.82 -15.17 9.00
N ILE A 57 -7.67 -14.42 8.30
CA ILE A 57 -9.13 -14.66 8.23
C ILE A 57 -9.45 -15.98 7.52
N HIS A 58 -8.76 -16.29 6.41
CA HIS A 58 -9.05 -17.48 5.60
C HIS A 58 -8.29 -18.75 6.08
N GLY A 59 -7.28 -18.60 6.94
CA GLY A 59 -6.50 -19.71 7.46
C GLY A 59 -5.80 -20.51 6.36
N GLY A 60 -5.85 -21.84 6.45
CA GLY A 60 -5.19 -22.74 5.48
C GLY A 60 -5.63 -22.53 4.02
N TYR A 61 -6.89 -22.12 3.80
CA TYR A 61 -7.40 -21.81 2.45
C TYR A 61 -6.69 -20.65 1.77
N ALA A 62 -6.04 -19.75 2.52
CA ALA A 62 -5.26 -18.67 1.93
C ALA A 62 -4.01 -19.16 1.18
N GLN A 63 -3.52 -20.36 1.49
CA GLN A 63 -2.27 -20.92 0.97
C GLN A 63 -2.48 -21.94 -0.17
N VAL A 64 -3.70 -22.42 -0.35
CA VAL A 64 -4.01 -23.39 -1.42
C VAL A 64 -4.00 -22.70 -2.79
N ARG A 65 -3.76 -23.46 -3.86
CA ARG A 65 -3.55 -22.89 -5.20
C ARG A 65 -4.84 -22.64 -5.97
N GLU A 66 -5.96 -23.12 -5.44
CA GLU A 66 -7.32 -22.94 -5.94
C GLU A 66 -7.79 -21.48 -5.80
N TYR A 67 -7.16 -20.72 -4.90
CA TYR A 67 -7.45 -19.29 -4.69
C TYR A 67 -6.19 -18.44 -4.88
N ASP A 68 -6.38 -17.23 -5.42
CA ASP A 68 -5.27 -16.32 -5.75
C ASP A 68 -4.70 -15.57 -4.53
N GLN A 69 -5.19 -15.83 -3.32
CA GLN A 69 -4.76 -15.12 -2.12
C GLN A 69 -3.23 -15.21 -1.91
N GLN A 70 -2.65 -16.42 -2.00
CA GLN A 70 -1.20 -16.62 -1.93
C GLN A 70 -0.43 -15.99 -3.10
N LEU A 71 -1.06 -15.81 -4.26
CA LEU A 71 -0.46 -15.09 -5.39
C LEU A 71 -0.32 -13.60 -5.05
N TRP A 72 -1.41 -12.97 -4.60
CA TRP A 72 -1.42 -11.55 -4.26
C TRP A 72 -0.53 -11.22 -3.07
N TYR A 73 -0.49 -12.07 -2.04
CA TYR A 73 0.42 -11.93 -0.91
C TYR A 73 1.89 -11.78 -1.35
N ARG A 74 2.36 -12.68 -2.23
CA ARG A 74 3.74 -12.64 -2.74
C ARG A 74 3.98 -11.45 -3.69
N ARG A 75 2.99 -11.08 -4.50
CA ARG A 75 3.10 -9.92 -5.40
C ARG A 75 3.26 -8.62 -4.63
N ALA A 76 2.46 -8.40 -3.59
CA ALA A 76 2.57 -7.18 -2.77
C ALA A 76 3.93 -7.07 -2.08
N ALA A 77 4.48 -8.18 -1.61
CA ALA A 77 5.85 -8.22 -1.06
C ALA A 77 6.90 -7.86 -2.12
N ALA A 78 6.77 -8.36 -3.34
CA ALA A 78 7.67 -8.00 -4.43
C ALA A 78 7.53 -6.51 -4.82
N TRP A 79 6.30 -6.00 -4.88
CA TRP A 79 6.02 -4.61 -5.28
C TRP A 79 6.49 -3.57 -4.26
N SER A 80 6.54 -3.91 -2.98
CA SER A 80 7.04 -2.98 -1.95
C SER A 80 8.53 -2.69 -2.06
N MET A 81 9.28 -3.55 -2.73
CA MET A 81 10.71 -3.34 -3.00
C MET A 81 10.96 -2.67 -4.34
N ARG A 82 9.95 -2.63 -5.23
CA ARG A 82 10.08 -1.99 -6.55
C ARG A 82 9.83 -0.50 -6.43
N LEU A 83 10.67 0.28 -7.12
CA LEU A 83 10.58 1.74 -7.20
C LEU A 83 10.71 2.42 -5.82
N GLY A 84 11.57 1.88 -4.97
CA GLY A 84 11.83 2.38 -3.62
C GLY A 84 10.96 1.72 -2.54
N THR A 85 11.61 1.49 -1.41
CA THR A 85 11.06 0.91 -0.18
C THR A 85 10.24 1.93 0.60
N SER A 86 9.38 1.47 1.51
CA SER A 86 8.60 2.38 2.36
C SER A 86 9.48 3.32 3.20
N MET A 87 10.65 2.86 3.63
CA MET A 87 11.60 3.67 4.40
C MET A 87 12.22 4.80 3.57
N GLU A 88 12.59 4.53 2.32
CA GLU A 88 13.13 5.55 1.41
C GLU A 88 12.09 6.62 1.12
N HIS A 89 10.85 6.22 0.85
CA HIS A 89 9.76 7.16 0.61
C HIS A 89 9.37 7.95 1.86
N ARG A 90 9.32 7.32 3.04
CA ARG A 90 9.11 8.05 4.31
C ARG A 90 10.23 9.06 4.59
N ARG A 91 11.48 8.73 4.25
CA ARG A 91 12.61 9.66 4.36
C ARG A 91 12.44 10.85 3.42
N ALA A 92 12.04 10.62 2.17
CA ALA A 92 11.79 11.68 1.21
C ALA A 92 10.68 12.63 1.68
N VAL A 93 9.59 12.08 2.24
CA VAL A 93 8.51 12.87 2.86
C VAL A 93 9.03 13.68 4.04
N ALA A 94 9.82 13.09 4.94
CA ALA A 94 10.39 13.81 6.08
C ALA A 94 11.28 14.98 5.65
N GLN A 95 12.16 14.75 4.67
CA GLN A 95 13.04 15.78 4.10
C GLN A 95 12.25 16.94 3.48
N ALA A 96 11.15 16.66 2.79
CA ALA A 96 10.29 17.68 2.19
C ALA A 96 9.52 18.50 3.24
N LEU A 97 9.34 17.97 4.46
CA LEU A 97 8.71 18.65 5.58
C LEU A 97 9.71 19.29 6.55
N GLU A 98 11.01 19.24 6.22
CA GLU A 98 12.10 19.73 7.08
C GLU A 98 12.15 19.07 8.47
N LEU A 99 11.76 17.79 8.56
CA LEU A 99 11.77 16.96 9.77
C LEU A 99 12.99 16.03 9.89
#